data_AF-A0A957W6U5-F1
#
_entry.id   AF-A0A957W6U5-F1
#
_cell.length_a   1.000
_cell.length_b   1.000
_cell.length_c   1.000
_cell.angle_alpha   90.00
_cell.angle_beta   90.00
_cell.angle_gamma   90.00
#
_symmetry.space_group_name_H-M   'P 1'
#
loop_
_entity.id
_entity.type
_entity.pdbx_description
1 polymer ?
#
loop_
_entity_poly.entity_id
_entity_poly.type
_entity_poly.pdbx_seq_one_letter_code
_entity_poly.pdbx_strand_id
1 'polypeptide(L)'
;FEIYGDQGAIRFRSEDPSWLEVYDVRDPGQPLGGMRGFRKLETVQHYDGAKSPDWSMSPNFVRTHAECQYQFLKAIVDDRPGSPTLSDGLKVQEVMAAAERSSAEGRWVAVAEVR
;
A
#
# COMPACT_ATOMS: atom_id res chain seq x y z
N PHE A 1 -5.23 2.84 3.96
CA PHE A 1 -4.21 3.12 4.98
C PHE A 1 -3.81 4.59 4.92
N GLU A 2 -3.17 5.09 5.97
CA GLU A 2 -2.67 6.47 6.07
C GLU A 2 -1.21 6.44 6.55
N ILE A 3 -0.36 7.27 5.97
CA ILE A 3 1.04 7.45 6.34
C ILE A 3 1.24 8.93 6.63
N TYR A 4 1.76 9.23 7.82
CA TYR A 4 2.05 10.59 8.26
C TYR A 4 3.55 10.79 8.39
N GLY A 5 4.03 11.93 7.89
CA GLY A 5 5.41 12.37 8.01
C GLY A 5 5.48 13.84 8.41
N ASP A 6 6.70 14.32 8.60
CA ASP A 6 6.99 15.72 8.91
C ASP A 6 6.57 16.69 7.78
N GLN A 7 6.61 16.23 6.53
CA GLN A 7 6.24 17.02 5.35
C GLN A 7 4.79 16.81 4.87
N GLY A 8 3.96 16.08 5.62
CA GLY A 8 2.55 15.91 5.30
C GLY A 8 2.06 14.47 5.45
N ALA A 9 1.15 14.05 4.59
CA ALA A 9 0.50 12.75 4.71
C ALA A 9 0.10 12.16 3.34
N ILE A 10 0.07 10.84 3.27
CA ILE A 10 -0.46 10.09 2.13
C ILE A 10 -1.56 9.17 2.64
N ARG A 11 -2.67 9.12 1.91
CA ARG A 11 -3.81 8.26 2.22
C ARG A 11 -4.26 7.49 0.99
N PHE A 12 -4.50 6.20 1.20
CA PHE A 12 -5.13 5.32 0.23
C PHE A 12 -6.41 4.73 0.80
N ARG A 13 -7.50 4.73 0.02
CA ARG A 13 -8.78 4.10 0.35
C ARG A 13 -9.10 2.98 -0.62
N SER A 14 -9.38 1.80 -0.10
CA SER A 14 -9.78 0.63 -0.90
C SER A 14 -11.11 0.82 -1.61
N GLU A 15 -11.99 1.68 -1.09
CA GLU A 15 -13.32 1.94 -1.67
C GLU A 15 -13.24 2.84 -2.92
N ASP A 16 -12.12 3.55 -3.09
CA ASP A 16 -11.89 4.49 -4.19
C ASP A 16 -10.44 4.33 -4.72
N PRO A 17 -10.08 3.13 -5.24
CA PRO A 17 -8.68 2.75 -5.50
C PRO A 17 -8.06 3.47 -6.70
N SER A 18 -8.84 4.27 -7.41
CA SER A 18 -8.39 5.10 -8.54
C SER A 18 -7.64 6.34 -8.10
N TRP A 19 -7.64 6.65 -6.79
CA TRP A 19 -7.07 7.88 -6.27
C TRP A 19 -6.09 7.63 -5.14
N LEU A 20 -4.98 8.35 -5.17
CA LEU A 20 -4.10 8.52 -4.03
C LEU A 20 -4.29 9.93 -3.48
N GLU A 21 -4.46 10.07 -2.17
CA GLU A 21 -4.61 11.37 -1.55
C GLU A 21 -3.30 11.81 -0.92
N VAL A 22 -2.81 12.98 -1.33
CA VAL A 22 -1.54 13.53 -0.85
C VAL A 22 -1.80 14.90 -0.23
N TYR A 23 -1.32 15.07 1.00
CA TYR A 23 -1.24 16.34 1.69
C TYR A 23 0.23 16.74 1.79
N ASP A 24 0.59 17.88 1.21
CA ASP A 24 1.94 18.43 1.26
C ASP A 24 1.93 19.75 2.03
N VAL A 25 2.65 19.82 3.15
CA VAL A 25 2.72 21.04 3.98
C VAL A 25 3.48 22.17 3.30
N ARG A 26 4.24 21.87 2.23
CA ARG A 26 4.99 22.87 1.45
C ARG A 26 4.08 23.62 0.47
N ASP A 27 2.86 23.12 0.22
CA ASP A 27 1.87 23.87 -0.55
C ASP A 27 1.58 25.23 0.12
N PRO A 28 1.32 26.30 -0.66
CA PRO A 28 1.08 27.63 -0.11
C PRO A 28 -0.08 27.64 0.89
N GLY A 29 0.16 28.12 2.11
CA GLY A 29 -0.86 28.19 3.17
C GLY A 29 -1.54 29.56 3.34
N GLN A 30 -1.25 30.51 2.45
CA GLN A 30 -1.68 31.91 2.53
C GLN A 30 -2.51 32.31 1.29
N PRO A 31 -3.37 33.36 1.36
CA PRO A 31 -3.58 34.25 2.52
C PRO A 31 -4.26 33.59 3.73
N LEU A 32 -5.23 32.70 3.52
CA LEU A 32 -5.76 31.82 4.57
C LEU A 32 -6.11 30.47 3.95
N GLY A 33 -5.44 29.40 4.39
CA GLY A 33 -5.62 28.03 3.87
C GLY A 33 -4.90 27.78 2.53
N GLY A 34 -4.82 28.77 1.64
CA GLY A 34 -4.14 28.66 0.36
C GLY A 34 -4.54 27.39 -0.41
N MET A 35 -3.57 26.58 -0.81
CA MET A 35 -3.77 25.28 -1.48
C MET A 35 -3.48 24.08 -0.55
N ARG A 36 -3.21 24.32 0.74
CA ARG A 36 -2.92 23.24 1.69
C ARG A 36 -4.17 22.40 1.93
N GLY A 37 -4.10 21.12 1.57
CA GLY A 37 -5.13 20.13 1.83
C GLY A 37 -4.84 18.82 1.10
N PHE A 38 -5.62 17.78 1.39
CA PHE A 38 -5.50 16.53 0.62
C PHE A 38 -5.93 16.77 -0.82
N ARG A 39 -5.01 16.56 -1.75
CA ARG A 39 -5.29 16.51 -3.18
C ARG A 39 -5.49 15.06 -3.59
N LYS A 40 -6.58 14.79 -4.29
CA LYS A 40 -6.80 13.51 -4.97
C LYS A 40 -5.97 13.49 -6.26
N LEU A 41 -4.99 12.60 -6.31
CA LEU A 41 -4.19 12.33 -7.49
C LEU A 41 -4.81 11.14 -8.21
N GLU A 42 -5.20 11.33 -9.47
CA GLU A 42 -5.73 10.26 -10.30
C GLU A 42 -4.61 9.28 -10.63
N THR A 43 -4.70 8.06 -10.11
CA THR A 43 -3.71 7.01 -10.36
C THR A 43 -4.22 6.00 -11.36
N VAL A 44 -5.47 5.54 -11.23
CA VAL A 44 -6.15 4.55 -12.11
C VAL A 44 -5.16 3.48 -12.62
N GLN A 45 -4.87 3.40 -13.93
CA GLN A 45 -3.84 2.53 -14.50
C GLN A 45 -2.58 3.27 -14.99
N HIS A 46 -2.30 4.47 -14.48
CA HIS A 46 -1.12 5.27 -14.80
C HIS A 46 0.14 4.74 -14.11
N TYR A 47 0.50 3.49 -14.40
CA TYR A 47 1.72 2.86 -13.94
C TYR A 47 2.36 2.01 -15.04
N ASP A 48 3.68 1.85 -14.95
CA ASP A 48 4.46 1.16 -15.96
C ASP A 48 3.98 -0.29 -16.17
N GLY A 49 3.83 -0.68 -17.44
CA GLY A 49 3.42 -2.03 -17.81
C GLY A 49 1.91 -2.29 -17.76
N ALA A 50 1.07 -1.30 -17.41
CA ALA A 50 -0.37 -1.45 -17.52
C ALA A 50 -0.82 -1.60 -18.98
N LYS A 51 -1.40 -2.77 -19.31
CA LYS A 51 -1.89 -3.10 -20.68
C LYS A 51 -3.39 -3.34 -20.76
N SER A 52 -3.99 -3.76 -19.66
CA SER A 52 -5.41 -4.11 -19.56
C SER A 52 -5.82 -4.07 -18.09
N PRO A 53 -7.05 -3.63 -17.73
CA PRO A 53 -8.06 -3.05 -18.60
C PRO A 53 -7.64 -1.66 -19.14
N ASP A 54 -8.55 -0.98 -19.85
CA ASP A 54 -8.33 0.40 -20.33
C ASP A 54 -7.85 1.31 -19.19
N TRP A 55 -7.05 2.32 -19.55
CA TRP A 55 -6.38 3.19 -18.59
C TRP A 55 -7.33 3.99 -17.70
N SER A 56 -8.57 4.20 -18.14
CA SER A 56 -9.63 4.88 -17.37
C SER A 56 -10.36 3.96 -16.38
N MET A 57 -10.15 2.65 -16.43
CA MET A 57 -10.83 1.71 -15.56
C MET A 57 -10.15 1.57 -14.20
N SER A 58 -10.92 1.81 -13.14
CA SER A 58 -10.49 1.64 -11.76
C SER A 58 -9.86 0.27 -11.50
N PRO A 59 -8.73 0.20 -10.75
CA PRO A 59 -8.20 -1.06 -10.25
C PRO A 59 -9.28 -1.82 -9.47
N ASN A 60 -9.38 -3.12 -9.73
CA ASN A 60 -10.34 -3.99 -9.07
C ASN A 60 -9.68 -5.32 -8.71
N PHE A 61 -10.45 -6.20 -8.05
CA PHE A 61 -9.97 -7.52 -7.63
C PHE A 61 -9.43 -8.33 -8.81
N VAL A 62 -10.16 -8.41 -9.93
CA VAL A 62 -9.76 -9.22 -11.09
C VAL A 62 -8.43 -8.74 -11.67
N ARG A 63 -8.27 -7.42 -11.85
CA ARG A 63 -7.02 -6.85 -12.37
C ARG A 63 -5.85 -7.08 -11.42
N THR A 64 -6.01 -6.75 -10.14
CA THR A 64 -4.93 -6.85 -9.15
C THR A 64 -4.51 -8.30 -8.94
N HIS A 65 -5.45 -9.25 -8.93
CA HIS A 65 -5.15 -10.67 -8.80
C HIS A 65 -4.46 -11.25 -10.05
N ALA A 66 -4.88 -10.85 -11.26
CA ALA A 66 -4.21 -11.23 -12.49
C ALA A 66 -2.76 -10.72 -12.52
N GLU A 67 -2.51 -9.50 -12.03
CA GLU A 67 -1.15 -8.96 -11.90
C GLU A 67 -0.29 -9.79 -10.94
N CYS A 68 -0.83 -10.24 -9.80
CA CYS A 68 -0.10 -11.13 -8.90
C CYS A 68 0.35 -12.43 -9.59
N GLN A 69 -0.54 -13.06 -10.35
CA GLN A 69 -0.23 -14.28 -11.10
C GLN A 69 0.81 -14.01 -12.20
N TYR A 70 0.67 -12.89 -12.93
CA TYR A 70 1.63 -12.48 -13.94
C TYR A 70 3.02 -12.25 -13.35
N GLN A 71 3.14 -11.51 -12.25
CA GLN A 71 4.43 -11.23 -11.61
C GLN A 71 5.10 -12.50 -11.09
N PHE A 72 4.32 -13.45 -10.57
CA PHE A 72 4.83 -14.76 -10.15
C PHE A 72 5.40 -15.56 -11.33
N LEU A 73 4.62 -15.72 -12.41
CA LEU A 73 5.07 -16.43 -13.61
C LEU A 73 6.25 -15.73 -14.28
N LYS A 74 6.24 -14.40 -14.33
CA LYS A 74 7.35 -13.59 -14.86
C LYS A 74 8.62 -13.78 -14.05
N ALA A 75 8.53 -13.85 -12.72
CA ALA A 75 9.70 -14.10 -11.87
C ALA A 75 10.33 -15.48 -12.17
N ILE A 76 9.50 -16.51 -12.40
CA ILE A 76 9.95 -17.84 -12.80
C ILE A 76 10.66 -17.80 -14.15
N VAL A 77 10.04 -17.18 -15.16
CA VAL A 77 10.60 -17.10 -16.52
C VAL A 77 11.90 -16.30 -16.56
N ASP A 78 11.97 -15.20 -15.82
CA ASP A 78 13.13 -14.32 -15.75
C ASP A 78 14.23 -14.85 -14.81
N ASP A 79 14.07 -16.03 -14.20
CA ASP A 79 14.96 -16.62 -13.18
C ASP A 79 15.37 -15.62 -12.08
N ARG A 80 14.37 -14.90 -11.55
CA ARG A 80 14.56 -13.90 -10.48
C ARG A 80 13.71 -14.25 -9.26
N PRO A 81 14.10 -13.81 -8.06
CA PRO A 81 13.23 -13.89 -6.90
C PRO A 81 11.88 -13.20 -7.14
N GLY A 82 10.80 -13.89 -6.77
CA GLY A 82 9.47 -13.29 -6.70
C GLY A 82 9.36 -12.28 -5.56
N SER A 83 8.41 -11.35 -5.67
CA SER A 83 8.05 -10.43 -4.59
C SER A 83 6.53 -10.32 -4.52
N PRO A 84 5.91 -10.41 -3.33
CA PRO A 84 6.54 -10.71 -2.04
C PRO A 84 7.11 -12.14 -1.97
N THR A 85 8.05 -12.36 -1.04
CA THR A 85 8.71 -13.64 -0.77
C THR A 85 8.05 -14.41 0.38
N LEU A 86 8.46 -15.67 0.57
CA LEU A 86 8.07 -16.43 1.77
C LEU A 86 8.58 -15.78 3.07
N SER A 87 9.73 -15.12 3.05
CA SER A 87 10.25 -14.39 4.22
C SER A 87 9.34 -13.22 4.60
N ASP A 88 8.75 -12.54 3.61
CA ASP A 88 7.78 -11.48 3.86
C ASP A 88 6.50 -12.07 4.50
N GLY A 89 6.06 -13.23 4.01
CA GLY A 89 4.95 -13.98 4.60
C GLY A 89 5.20 -14.40 6.05
N LEU A 90 6.39 -14.93 6.34
CA LEU A 90 6.80 -15.26 7.72
C LEU A 90 6.79 -14.02 8.61
N LYS A 91 7.25 -12.87 8.11
CA LYS A 91 7.26 -11.64 8.88
C LYS A 91 5.86 -11.15 9.26
N VAL A 92 4.89 -11.31 8.36
CA VAL A 92 3.48 -11.05 8.66
C VAL A 92 2.96 -11.99 9.74
N GLN A 93 3.30 -13.27 9.69
CA GLN A 93 2.90 -14.25 10.71
C GLN A 93 3.48 -13.93 12.09
N GLU A 94 4.73 -13.48 12.18
CA GLU A 94 5.32 -13.03 13.45
C GLU A 94 4.54 -11.86 14.06
N VAL A 95 4.12 -10.88 13.25
CA VAL A 95 3.32 -9.75 13.73
C VAL A 95 1.94 -10.22 14.22
N MET A 96 1.29 -11.13 13.48
CA MET A 96 0.01 -11.71 13.87
C MET A 96 0.11 -12.46 15.19
N ALA A 97 1.14 -13.31 15.37
CA ALA A 97 1.37 -14.05 16.60
C ALA A 97 1.61 -13.12 17.82
N ALA A 98 2.36 -12.03 17.63
CA ALA A 98 2.57 -11.03 18.68
C ALA A 98 1.25 -10.34 19.08
N ALA A 99 0.39 -10.02 18.11
CA ALA A 99 -0.91 -9.40 18.36
C ALA A 99 -1.87 -10.34 19.11
N GLU A 100 -1.94 -11.62 18.71
CA GLU A 100 -2.74 -12.64 19.40
C GLU A 100 -2.28 -12.81 20.85
N ARG A 101 -0.96 -12.93 21.07
CA ARG A 101 -0.37 -13.03 22.41
C ARG A 101 -0.61 -11.79 23.25
N SER A 102 -0.48 -10.59 22.66
CA SER A 102 -0.79 -9.33 23.33
C SER A 102 -2.23 -9.27 23.79
N SER A 103 -3.17 -9.73 22.95
CA SER A 103 -4.59 -9.81 23.32
C SER A 103 -4.84 -10.77 24.47
N ALA A 104 -4.15 -11.92 24.51
CA ALA A 104 -4.31 -12.91 25.58
C ALA A 104 -3.70 -12.44 26.91
N GLU A 105 -2.56 -11.75 26.86
CA GLU A 105 -1.82 -11.32 28.06
C GLU A 105 -2.24 -9.94 28.59
N GLY A 106 -3.00 -9.17 27.82
CA GLY A 106 -3.43 -7.82 28.20
C GLY A 106 -2.28 -6.83 28.33
N ARG A 107 -1.15 -7.08 27.65
CA ARG A 107 0.03 -6.20 27.64
C ARG A 107 0.61 -6.07 26.25
N TRP A 108 1.48 -5.09 26.08
CA TRP A 108 2.33 -5.01 24.90
C TRP A 108 3.27 -6.24 24.82
N VAL A 109 3.32 -6.84 23.64
CA VAL A 109 4.24 -7.93 23.30
C VAL A 109 5.05 -7.48 22.10
N ALA A 110 6.37 -7.44 22.25
CA ALA A 110 7.26 -7.11 21.14
C ALA A 110 7.29 -8.28 20.15
N VAL A 111 7.33 -7.98 18.84
CA VAL A 111 7.44 -9.01 17.79
C VAL A 111 8.69 -9.89 17.97
N ALA A 112 9.76 -9.36 18.58
CA ALA A 112 10.95 -10.14 18.91
C ALA A 112 10.71 -11.23 19.99
N GLU A 113 9.63 -11.17 20.77
CA GLU A 113 9.28 -12.18 21.79
C GLU A 113 8.60 -13.42 21.20
N VAL A 114 8.17 -13.39 19.94
CA VAL A 114 7.51 -14.51 19.25
C VAL A 114 8.37 -15.14 18.14
N ARG A 115 9.61 -14.67 18.00
CA ARG A 115 10.58 -15.20 17.05
C ARG A 115 11.31 -16.43 17.58
#